data_AF-W6TFT0-F1
#
_entry.id   AF-W6TFT0-F1
#
_cell.length_a   1.000
_cell.length_b   1.000
_cell.length_c   1.000
_cell.angle_alpha   90.00
_cell.angle_beta   90.00
_cell.angle_gamma   90.00
#
_symmetry.space_group_name_H-M   'P 1'
#
loop_
_entity.id
_entity.type
_entity.pdbx_description
1 polymer ?
#
loop_
_entity_poly.entity_id
_entity_poly.type
_entity_poly.pdbx_seq_one_letter_code
_entity_poly.pdbx_strand_id
1 'polypeptide(L)'
;MVHNAQATAGDATKLAGEVAKADPWAMIDKIKNAKTKNNVAPAANDYAGQLATASAAAANDNGTASTNADLAAAVALKAMTKGGKFTQPAANEDGAIKAAAASAVNKVLGILDLIIRKAVNLELDKVKEAVKGIRYSETPGSNAPEAGTIQTSAIKINNRKIK
;
A
#
# COMPACT_ATOMS: atom_id res chain seq x y z
N MET A 1 -36.44 1.05 7.76
CA MET A 1 -36.16 2.28 8.53
C MET A 1 -35.83 3.37 7.52
N VAL A 2 -36.63 4.44 7.46
CA VAL A 2 -36.42 5.53 6.48
C VAL A 2 -35.55 6.59 7.15
N HIS A 3 -34.31 6.72 6.69
CA HIS A 3 -33.35 7.72 7.15
C HIS A 3 -33.59 9.01 6.34
N ASN A 4 -34.59 9.81 6.75
CA ASN A 4 -35.11 10.89 5.90
C ASN A 4 -34.57 12.29 6.20
N ALA A 5 -33.60 12.45 7.10
CA ALA A 5 -32.98 13.76 7.31
C ALA A 5 -31.88 13.97 6.28
N GLN A 6 -32.03 15.03 5.49
CA GLN A 6 -30.98 15.48 4.58
C GLN A 6 -29.93 16.25 5.37
N ALA A 7 -28.68 16.19 4.92
CA ALA A 7 -27.63 17.09 5.38
C ALA A 7 -27.97 18.54 5.02
N THR A 8 -27.39 19.49 5.75
CA THR A 8 -27.62 20.91 5.48
C THR A 8 -26.95 21.31 4.17
N ALA A 9 -27.51 22.30 3.47
CA ALA A 9 -26.89 22.87 2.29
C ALA A 9 -25.45 23.33 2.60
N GLY A 10 -24.52 22.96 1.71
CA GLY A 10 -23.10 23.23 1.81
C GLY A 10 -22.30 22.23 2.64
N ASP A 11 -22.92 21.30 3.37
CA ASP A 11 -22.18 20.32 4.18
C ASP A 11 -21.37 19.35 3.32
N ALA A 12 -21.85 19.00 2.13
CA ALA A 12 -21.10 18.17 1.18
C ALA A 12 -19.82 18.88 0.70
N THR A 13 -19.91 20.18 0.41
CA THR A 13 -18.77 20.99 0.01
C THR A 13 -17.78 21.17 1.15
N LYS A 14 -18.24 21.37 2.39
CA LYS A 14 -17.37 21.41 3.58
C LYS A 14 -16.65 20.08 3.77
N LEU A 15 -17.35 18.96 3.64
CA LEU A 15 -16.75 17.62 3.73
C LEU A 15 -15.64 17.45 2.69
N ALA A 16 -15.90 17.81 1.43
CA ALA A 16 -14.90 17.77 0.37
C ALA A 16 -13.68 18.66 0.70
N GLY A 17 -13.93 19.86 1.25
CA GLY A 17 -12.88 20.77 1.70
C GLY A 17 -12.04 20.20 2.83
N GLU A 18 -12.64 19.52 3.81
CA GLU A 18 -11.90 18.84 4.87
C GLU A 18 -11.09 17.67 4.30
N VAL A 19 -11.68 16.80 3.48
CA VAL A 19 -10.97 15.68 2.82
C VAL A 19 -9.77 16.18 2.00
N ALA A 20 -9.90 17.33 1.32
CA ALA A 20 -8.82 17.90 0.53
C ALA A 20 -7.60 18.28 1.38
N LYS A 21 -7.80 18.81 2.59
CA LYS A 21 -6.74 19.19 3.53
C LYS A 21 -6.06 18.00 4.22
N ALA A 22 -6.71 16.84 4.26
CA ALA A 22 -6.18 15.66 4.94
C ALA A 22 -4.86 15.18 4.33
N ASP A 23 -3.86 14.97 5.18
CA ASP A 23 -2.59 14.35 4.79
C ASP A 23 -2.77 12.82 4.60
N PRO A 24 -2.40 12.26 3.43
CA PRO A 24 -2.57 10.83 3.17
C PRO A 24 -1.80 9.91 4.13
N TRP A 25 -0.61 10.31 4.59
CA TRP A 25 0.15 9.52 5.56
C TRP A 25 -0.53 9.46 6.93
N ALA A 26 -1.07 10.59 7.39
CA ALA A 26 -1.89 10.62 8.60
C ALA A 26 -3.16 9.76 8.44
N MET A 27 -3.81 9.79 7.28
CA MET A 27 -5.01 8.97 7.03
C MET A 27 -4.71 7.47 7.13
N ILE A 28 -3.63 6.97 6.53
CA ILE A 28 -3.30 5.53 6.61
C ILE A 28 -2.92 5.13 8.04
N ASP A 29 -2.27 6.01 8.81
CA ASP A 29 -2.02 5.78 10.24
C ASP A 29 -3.32 5.67 11.05
N LYS A 30 -4.31 6.54 10.79
CA LYS A 30 -5.64 6.44 11.41
C LYS A 30 -6.35 5.13 11.06
N ILE A 31 -6.25 4.70 9.79
CA ILE A 31 -6.87 3.46 9.31
C ILE A 31 -6.21 2.23 9.94
N LYS A 32 -4.87 2.20 10.01
CA LYS A 32 -4.11 1.10 10.62
C LYS A 32 -4.55 0.83 12.06
N ASN A 33 -4.83 1.89 12.82
CA ASN A 33 -5.20 1.81 14.23
C ASN A 33 -6.73 1.87 14.46
N ALA A 34 -7.53 1.79 13.39
CA ALA A 34 -8.97 1.98 13.46
C ALA A 34 -9.67 0.87 14.24
N LYS A 35 -10.62 1.26 15.08
CA LYS A 35 -11.53 0.36 15.81
C LYS A 35 -12.95 0.56 15.29
N THR A 36 -13.77 -0.47 15.31
CA THR A 36 -15.17 -0.37 14.89
C THR A 36 -16.10 -0.07 16.07
N LYS A 37 -17.29 0.44 15.75
CA LYS A 37 -18.45 0.52 16.65
C LYS A 37 -19.62 -0.17 15.96
N ASN A 38 -20.19 -1.18 16.60
CA ASN A 38 -21.34 -1.90 16.07
C ASN A 38 -22.56 -1.60 16.92
N ASN A 39 -23.68 -1.24 16.30
CA ASN A 39 -24.95 -0.95 16.98
C ASN A 39 -24.86 0.18 18.04
N VAL A 40 -23.89 1.09 17.86
CA VAL A 40 -23.66 2.26 18.74
C VAL A 40 -23.59 3.51 17.87
N ALA A 41 -24.22 4.59 18.34
CA ALA A 41 -24.17 5.90 17.69
C ALA A 41 -22.71 6.44 17.63
N PRO A 42 -22.36 7.21 16.59
CA PRO A 42 -21.14 7.99 16.60
C PRO A 42 -21.17 9.00 17.75
N ALA A 43 -20.01 9.27 18.34
CA ALA A 43 -19.85 10.18 19.46
C ALA A 43 -18.85 11.30 19.13
N ALA A 44 -18.72 12.26 20.04
CA ALA A 44 -17.71 13.30 19.92
C ALA A 44 -16.30 12.69 19.98
N ASN A 45 -15.42 13.19 19.10
CA ASN A 45 -14.00 12.80 19.02
C ASN A 45 -13.75 11.35 18.62
N ASP A 46 -14.73 10.68 18.01
CA ASP A 46 -14.55 9.31 17.52
C ASP A 46 -13.44 9.21 16.47
N TYR A 47 -12.78 8.06 16.47
CA TYR A 47 -11.74 7.74 15.48
C TYR A 47 -12.33 7.26 14.15
N ALA A 48 -11.50 7.26 13.12
CA ALA A 48 -11.89 6.93 11.74
C ALA A 48 -12.79 5.68 11.60
N GLY A 49 -12.39 4.54 12.17
CA GLY A 49 -13.16 3.30 12.07
C GLY A 49 -14.49 3.35 12.82
N GLN A 50 -14.53 4.08 13.93
CA GLN A 50 -15.71 4.22 14.77
C GLN A 50 -16.73 5.07 14.03
N LEU A 51 -16.32 6.22 13.50
CA LEU A 51 -17.15 7.07 12.64
C LEU A 51 -17.68 6.33 11.40
N ALA A 52 -16.84 5.50 10.77
CA ALA A 52 -17.22 4.77 9.57
C ALA A 52 -18.27 3.66 9.84
N THR A 53 -18.15 2.97 10.98
CA THR A 53 -18.97 1.79 11.27
C THR A 53 -20.12 2.06 12.24
N ALA A 54 -20.07 3.15 13.00
CA ALA A 54 -21.11 3.53 13.93
C ALA A 54 -22.47 3.59 13.23
N SER A 55 -23.43 2.98 13.90
CA SER A 55 -24.83 2.96 13.50
C SER A 55 -25.62 2.70 14.76
N ALA A 56 -26.45 3.64 15.22
CA ALA A 56 -27.51 3.29 16.14
C ALA A 56 -28.72 2.78 15.35
N ALA A 57 -29.55 1.98 15.99
CA ALA A 57 -30.78 1.45 15.41
C ALA A 57 -31.86 2.52 15.15
N ALA A 58 -31.59 3.83 15.23
CA ALA A 58 -32.66 4.83 15.18
C ALA A 58 -32.38 6.22 14.58
N ALA A 59 -31.15 6.70 14.31
CA ALA A 59 -31.02 8.11 13.93
C ALA A 59 -29.83 8.47 13.03
N ASN A 60 -30.00 9.62 12.35
CA ASN A 60 -28.95 10.40 11.68
C ASN A 60 -28.03 11.00 12.75
N ASP A 61 -27.38 10.13 13.51
CA ASP A 61 -26.59 10.53 14.65
C ASP A 61 -25.33 11.23 14.19
N ASN A 62 -25.08 12.40 14.78
CA ASN A 62 -23.92 13.20 14.47
C ASN A 62 -22.79 12.84 15.43
N GLY A 63 -21.65 12.47 14.88
CA GLY A 63 -20.37 12.43 15.60
C GLY A 63 -19.44 13.51 15.10
N THR A 64 -18.36 13.74 15.86
CA THR A 64 -17.26 14.61 15.41
C THR A 64 -15.98 13.82 15.36
N ALA A 65 -15.16 14.09 14.36
CA ALA A 65 -13.81 13.55 14.31
C ALA A 65 -12.87 14.37 15.19
N SER A 66 -11.91 13.69 15.83
CA SER A 66 -10.85 14.35 16.58
C SER A 66 -9.92 15.20 15.69
N THR A 67 -9.71 14.76 14.45
CA THR A 67 -8.84 15.43 13.49
C THR A 67 -9.43 15.38 12.09
N ASN A 68 -8.96 16.25 11.21
CA ASN A 68 -9.29 16.19 9.78
C ASN A 68 -8.87 14.83 9.17
N ALA A 69 -7.72 14.28 9.57
CA ALA A 69 -7.29 12.96 9.11
C ALA A 69 -8.24 11.84 9.56
N ASP A 70 -8.76 11.90 10.80
CA ASP A 70 -9.78 10.95 11.29
C ASP A 70 -11.07 11.05 10.47
N LEU A 71 -11.51 12.28 10.16
CA LEU A 71 -12.69 12.50 9.31
C LEU A 71 -12.49 11.94 7.91
N ALA A 72 -11.40 12.30 7.23
CA ALA A 72 -11.14 11.85 5.86
C ALA A 72 -10.91 10.33 5.79
N ALA A 73 -10.23 9.75 6.78
CA ALA A 73 -10.09 8.31 6.90
C ALA A 73 -11.45 7.62 7.13
N ALA A 74 -12.33 8.20 7.97
CA ALA A 74 -13.68 7.69 8.15
C ALA A 74 -14.47 7.71 6.84
N VAL A 75 -14.38 8.79 6.06
CA VAL A 75 -15.02 8.92 4.74
C VAL A 75 -14.52 7.82 3.80
N ALA A 76 -13.19 7.61 3.73
CA ALA A 76 -12.61 6.56 2.90
C ALA A 76 -13.11 5.16 3.35
N LEU A 77 -13.05 4.86 4.64
CA LEU A 77 -13.52 3.59 5.19
C LEU A 77 -15.01 3.38 4.93
N LYS A 78 -15.84 4.41 5.12
CA LYS A 78 -17.29 4.35 4.85
C LYS A 78 -17.56 4.02 3.39
N ALA A 79 -16.83 4.66 2.46
CA ALA A 79 -16.97 4.44 1.03
C ALA A 79 -16.51 3.03 0.60
N MET A 80 -15.49 2.47 1.24
CA MET A 80 -14.98 1.12 0.94
C MET A 80 -15.78 0.00 1.63
N THR A 81 -16.45 0.27 2.75
CA THR A 81 -17.16 -0.74 3.52
C THR A 81 -18.42 -1.20 2.79
N LYS A 82 -18.66 -2.51 2.75
CA LYS A 82 -19.87 -3.10 2.16
C LYS A 82 -21.12 -2.51 2.83
N GLY A 83 -22.00 -1.92 2.01
CA GLY A 83 -23.24 -1.30 2.50
C GLY A 83 -23.03 0.05 3.19
N GLY A 84 -21.81 0.61 3.18
CA GLY A 84 -21.54 1.95 3.64
C GLY A 84 -22.30 2.98 2.81
N LYS A 85 -23.06 3.84 3.49
CA LYS A 85 -23.85 4.91 2.88
C LYS A 85 -23.57 6.22 3.63
N PHE A 86 -23.53 7.31 2.87
CA PHE A 86 -23.53 8.65 3.43
C PHE A 86 -24.97 9.11 3.63
N THR A 87 -25.16 10.01 4.59
CA THR A 87 -26.42 10.74 4.75
C THR A 87 -26.79 11.42 3.44
N GLN A 88 -28.09 11.45 3.12
CA GLN A 88 -28.59 12.10 1.91
C GLN A 88 -28.13 13.57 1.92
N PRO A 89 -27.37 14.06 0.93
CA PRO A 89 -26.97 15.45 0.89
C PRO A 89 -28.17 16.35 0.55
N ALA A 90 -27.98 17.67 0.71
CA ALA A 90 -28.92 18.64 0.20
C ALA A 90 -29.13 18.47 -1.32
N ALA A 91 -30.25 19.00 -1.83
CA ALA A 91 -30.58 18.90 -3.25
C ALA A 91 -29.43 19.40 -4.14
N ASN A 92 -29.11 18.62 -5.19
CA ASN A 92 -28.03 18.90 -6.16
C ASN A 92 -26.59 18.87 -5.61
N GLU A 93 -26.35 18.31 -4.43
CA GLU A 93 -24.99 18.18 -3.85
C GLU A 93 -24.44 16.74 -3.85
N ASP A 94 -25.11 15.80 -4.53
CA ASP A 94 -24.68 14.39 -4.60
C ASP A 94 -23.29 14.23 -5.23
N GLY A 95 -22.96 15.08 -6.20
CA GLY A 95 -21.65 15.12 -6.83
C GLY A 95 -20.53 15.45 -5.84
N ALA A 96 -20.77 16.35 -4.89
CA ALA A 96 -19.76 16.76 -3.91
C ALA A 96 -19.43 15.64 -2.91
N ILE A 97 -20.44 14.90 -2.43
CA ILE A 97 -20.20 13.72 -1.57
C ILE A 97 -19.46 12.63 -2.33
N LYS A 98 -19.84 12.34 -3.58
CA LYS A 98 -19.15 11.35 -4.42
C LYS A 98 -17.70 11.74 -4.66
N ALA A 99 -17.44 13.01 -4.96
CA ALA A 99 -16.08 13.53 -5.16
C ALA A 99 -15.25 13.45 -3.87
N ALA A 100 -15.82 13.82 -2.72
CA ALA A 100 -15.16 13.70 -1.42
C ALA A 100 -14.81 12.24 -1.10
N ALA A 101 -15.77 11.32 -1.29
CA ALA A 101 -15.56 9.90 -1.06
C ALA A 101 -14.47 9.32 -1.98
N ALA A 102 -14.54 9.60 -3.28
CA ALA A 102 -13.55 9.13 -4.26
C ALA A 102 -12.16 9.71 -3.97
N SER A 103 -12.06 11.00 -3.64
CA SER A 103 -10.80 11.66 -3.29
C SER A 103 -10.18 11.04 -2.03
N ALA A 104 -10.97 10.81 -0.98
CA ALA A 104 -10.50 10.18 0.24
C ALA A 104 -9.96 8.76 -0.01
N VAL A 105 -10.70 7.95 -0.77
CA VAL A 105 -10.28 6.59 -1.15
C VAL A 105 -9.00 6.62 -1.98
N ASN A 106 -8.91 7.48 -2.98
CA ASN A 106 -7.73 7.58 -3.83
C ASN A 106 -6.48 8.01 -3.05
N LYS A 107 -6.61 8.93 -2.08
CA LYS A 107 -5.50 9.30 -1.19
C LYS A 107 -4.97 8.09 -0.40
N VAL A 108 -5.88 7.31 0.20
CA VAL A 108 -5.52 6.11 0.98
C VAL A 108 -4.88 5.04 0.11
N LEU A 109 -5.47 4.73 -1.04
CA LEU A 109 -4.93 3.73 -1.95
C LEU A 109 -3.60 4.16 -2.58
N GLY A 110 -3.44 5.45 -2.90
CA GLY A 110 -2.19 6.00 -3.41
C GLY A 110 -1.04 5.86 -2.42
N ILE A 111 -1.28 6.13 -1.13
CA ILE A 111 -0.24 5.94 -0.11
C ILE A 111 0.02 4.47 0.19
N LEU A 112 -1.01 3.62 0.17
CA LEU A 112 -0.85 2.18 0.33
C LEU A 112 0.01 1.58 -0.79
N ASP A 113 -0.22 1.96 -2.04
CA ASP A 113 0.61 1.56 -3.20
C ASP A 113 2.08 2.00 -3.02
N LEU A 114 2.31 3.25 -2.60
CA LEU A 114 3.66 3.74 -2.31
C LEU A 114 4.36 2.91 -1.24
N ILE A 115 3.67 2.57 -0.14
CA ILE A 115 4.21 1.76 0.95
C ILE A 115 4.60 0.37 0.44
N ILE A 116 3.73 -0.28 -0.32
CA ILE A 116 3.98 -1.63 -0.88
C ILE A 116 5.20 -1.60 -1.82
N ARG A 117 5.27 -0.63 -2.73
CA ARG A 117 6.41 -0.50 -3.66
C ARG A 117 7.74 -0.31 -2.93
N LYS A 118 7.76 0.55 -1.90
CA LYS A 118 8.97 0.77 -1.10
C LYS A 118 9.41 -0.50 -0.37
N ALA A 119 8.47 -1.24 0.20
CA ALA A 119 8.76 -2.49 0.89
C ALA A 119 9.30 -3.57 -0.08
N VAL A 120 8.66 -3.73 -1.23
CA VAL A 120 9.09 -4.71 -2.25
C VAL A 120 10.48 -4.35 -2.81
N ASN A 121 10.72 -3.08 -3.15
CA ASN A 121 12.01 -2.65 -3.69
C ASN A 121 13.15 -2.85 -2.67
N LEU A 122 12.90 -2.63 -1.37
CA LEU A 122 13.89 -2.88 -0.33
C LEU A 122 14.34 -4.34 -0.31
N GLU A 123 13.42 -5.29 -0.47
CA GLU A 123 13.76 -6.71 -0.52
C GLU A 123 14.42 -7.10 -1.85
N LEU A 124 13.96 -6.54 -2.98
CA LEU A 124 14.58 -6.79 -4.29
C LEU A 124 16.01 -6.25 -4.39
N ASP A 125 16.31 -5.12 -3.75
CA ASP A 125 17.66 -4.57 -3.69
C ASP A 125 18.60 -5.52 -2.93
N LYS A 126 18.15 -6.14 -1.84
CA LYS A 126 18.95 -7.16 -1.13
C LYS A 126 19.24 -8.37 -2.02
N VAL A 127 18.24 -8.87 -2.76
CA VAL A 127 18.41 -9.99 -3.71
C VAL A 127 19.41 -9.62 -4.80
N LYS A 128 19.31 -8.41 -5.35
CA LYS A 128 20.23 -7.90 -6.36
C LYS A 128 21.68 -7.89 -5.86
N GLU A 129 21.92 -7.43 -4.64
CA GLU A 129 23.27 -7.44 -4.05
C GLU A 129 23.78 -8.86 -3.79
N ALA A 130 22.91 -9.77 -3.32
CA ALA A 130 23.27 -11.18 -3.15
C ALA A 130 23.65 -11.84 -4.49
N VAL A 131 22.87 -11.59 -5.55
CA VAL A 131 23.13 -12.11 -6.90
C VAL A 131 24.46 -11.60 -7.46
N LYS A 132 24.83 -10.33 -7.23
CA LYS A 132 26.17 -9.82 -7.61
C LYS A 132 27.31 -10.57 -6.90
N GLY A 133 27.07 -11.05 -5.68
CA GLY A 133 28.04 -11.80 -4.88
C GLY A 133 28.22 -13.25 -5.32
N ILE A 134 27.27 -13.82 -6.06
CA ILE A 134 27.40 -15.14 -6.68
C ILE A 134 28.40 -15.01 -7.83
N ARG A 135 29.69 -15.28 -7.54
CA ARG A 135 30.68 -15.57 -8.55
C ARG A 135 30.18 -16.81 -9.31
N TYR A 136 30.14 -16.76 -10.64
CA TYR A 136 30.12 -17.99 -11.43
C TYR A 136 31.36 -18.77 -11.01
N SER A 137 31.19 -19.78 -10.16
CA SER A 137 32.14 -20.87 -10.10
C SER A 137 32.07 -21.53 -11.46
N GLU A 138 32.83 -21.00 -12.42
CA GLU A 138 33.31 -21.82 -13.51
C GLU A 138 33.83 -23.08 -12.82
N THR A 139 33.17 -24.20 -13.11
CA THR A 139 33.70 -25.50 -12.69
C THR A 139 35.10 -25.52 -13.30
N PRO A 140 36.19 -25.55 -12.51
CA PRO A 140 37.52 -25.62 -13.10
C PRO A 140 37.48 -26.83 -14.00
N GLY A 141 37.64 -26.60 -15.31
CA GLY A 141 37.58 -27.64 -16.32
C GLY A 141 38.35 -28.84 -15.80
N SER A 142 37.65 -29.96 -15.67
CA SER A 142 38.26 -31.22 -15.27
C SER A 142 39.43 -31.46 -16.22
N ASN A 143 40.65 -31.36 -15.71
CA ASN A 143 41.83 -31.93 -16.35
C ASN A 143 41.67 -33.45 -16.28
N ALA A 144 40.81 -34.01 -17.12
CA ALA A 144 40.86 -35.42 -17.43
C ALA A 144 42.04 -35.61 -18.41
N PRO A 145 43.10 -36.36 -18.05
CA PRO A 145 44.12 -36.70 -19.03
C PRO A 145 43.46 -37.69 -20.00
N GLU A 146 43.08 -37.22 -21.19
CA GLU A 146 42.71 -38.13 -22.27
C GLU A 146 43.95 -38.90 -22.71
N ALA A 147 43.86 -40.22 -22.55
CA ALA A 147 44.85 -41.17 -22.99
C ALA A 147 44.92 -41.18 -24.52
N GLY A 148 46.11 -40.88 -25.04
CA GLY A 148 46.55 -41.32 -26.37
C GLY A 148 46.33 -40.31 -27.50
N THR A 149 47.43 -39.75 -28.01
CA THR A 149 47.88 -39.99 -29.39
C THR A 149 49.39 -39.69 -29.44
N ILE A 150 50.18 -40.67 -29.88
CA ILE A 150 51.63 -40.53 -30.09
C ILE A 150 51.85 -39.60 -31.30
N GLN A 151 52.64 -38.55 -31.16
CA GLN A 151 53.24 -37.89 -32.31
C GLN A 151 54.72 -37.61 -32.07
N THR A 152 55.53 -38.38 -32.77
CA THR A 152 57.00 -38.40 -32.76
C THR A 152 57.56 -37.08 -33.27
N SER A 153 58.56 -36.52 -32.58
CA SER A 153 59.44 -35.49 -33.13
C SER A 153 60.90 -35.81 -32.76
N ALA A 154 61.76 -35.73 -33.78
CA ALA A 154 63.06 -36.36 -33.88
C ALA A 154 64.09 -35.91 -32.82
N ILE A 155 64.86 -36.88 -32.30
CA ILE A 155 66.02 -36.64 -31.44
C ILE A 155 67.21 -36.24 -32.30
N LYS A 156 67.74 -35.03 -32.11
CA LYS A 156 69.06 -34.63 -32.62
C LYS A 156 70.13 -35.06 -31.61
N ILE A 157 70.89 -36.10 -31.95
CA ILE A 157 71.97 -36.63 -31.12
C ILE A 157 73.24 -35.78 -31.33
N ASN A 158 73.74 -35.14 -30.28
CA ASN A 158 75.07 -34.51 -30.27
C ASN A 158 76.02 -35.35 -29.39
N ASN A 159 76.85 -36.17 -30.02
CA ASN A 159 77.94 -36.89 -29.36
C ASN A 159 79.08 -35.92 -28.99
N ARG A 160 79.48 -35.89 -27.72
CA ARG A 160 80.86 -35.51 -27.33
C ARG A 160 81.44 -36.55 -26.36
N LYS A 161 82.50 -37.20 -26.84
CA LYS A 161 83.30 -38.22 -26.15
C LYS A 161 83.95 -37.64 -24.89
N ILE A 162 83.87 -38.36 -23.78
CA ILE A 162 84.69 -38.15 -22.59
C ILE A 162 85.83 -39.17 -22.68
N LYS A 163 87.07 -38.71 -22.56
CA LYS A 163 88.23 -39.55 -22.24
C LYS A 163 88.75 -39.07 -20.89
#